data_AF-A0A839RYI1-F1
#
_entry.id   AF-A0A839RYI1-F1
#
_cell.length_a   1.000
_cell.length_b   1.000
_cell.length_c   1.000
_cell.angle_alpha   90.00
_cell.angle_beta   90.00
_cell.angle_gamma   90.00
#
_symmetry.space_group_name_H-M   'P 1'
#
loop_
_entity.id
_entity.type
_entity.pdbx_description
1 polymer ?
#
loop_
_entity_poly.entity_id
_entity_poly.type
_entity_poly.pdbx_seq_one_letter_code
_entity_poly.pdbx_strand_id
1 'polypeptide(L)'
;MDKILGQVLRNAVWERLDMLSDLADRADEPSLVSVARSELPRLTDGWRAMLRSHEPDDGGHCPTCSTRWHRVKAPCTVWQVAHEHLVAGGLAPEQPTKRKLRRKGTPAPASAHAPSEAPPRQPDEAAIPEQTGRHMSVSPTSARHAVSGPPTR
;
A
#
# COMPACT_ATOMS: atom_id res chain seq x y z
N MET A 1 -6.19 -29.29 7.08
CA MET A 1 -5.71 -28.23 6.19
C MET A 1 -4.49 -27.60 6.83
N ASP A 2 -3.34 -27.74 6.19
CA ASP A 2 -2.06 -27.52 6.86
C ASP A 2 -1.71 -26.04 6.97
N LYS A 3 -1.23 -25.63 8.15
CA LYS A 3 -0.86 -24.24 8.44
C LYS A 3 0.19 -23.71 7.45
N ILE A 4 1.05 -24.60 6.96
CA ILE A 4 2.09 -24.31 5.96
C ILE A 4 1.45 -23.94 4.61
N LEU A 5 0.55 -24.77 4.07
CA LEU A 5 -0.16 -24.48 2.82
C LEU A 5 -0.98 -23.18 2.92
N GLY A 6 -1.68 -22.98 4.05
CA GLY A 6 -2.41 -21.74 4.32
C GLY A 6 -1.51 -20.50 4.42
N GLN A 7 -0.23 -20.64 4.78
CA GLN A 7 0.73 -19.54 4.75
C GLN A 7 1.28 -19.29 3.35
N VAL A 8 1.68 -20.34 2.62
CA VAL A 8 2.21 -20.24 1.24
C VAL A 8 1.20 -19.55 0.32
N LEU A 9 -0.09 -19.93 0.40
CA LEU A 9 -1.16 -19.29 -0.37
C LEU A 9 -1.33 -17.80 -0.05
N ARG A 10 -1.14 -17.38 1.22
CA ARG A 10 -1.21 -15.96 1.60
C ARG A 10 0.00 -15.18 1.12
N ASN A 11 1.20 -15.74 1.23
CA ASN A 11 2.43 -15.13 0.71
C ASN A 11 2.32 -14.88 -0.79
N ALA A 12 1.96 -15.90 -1.57
CA ALA A 12 1.83 -15.78 -3.03
C ALA A 12 0.78 -14.75 -3.49
N VAL A 13 -0.27 -14.50 -2.69
CA VAL A 13 -1.25 -13.42 -2.95
C VAL A 13 -0.62 -12.04 -2.71
N TRP A 14 0.11 -11.85 -1.59
CA TRP A 14 0.81 -10.59 -1.33
C TRP A 14 1.90 -10.33 -2.36
N GLU A 15 2.78 -11.29 -2.64
CA GLU A 15 3.84 -11.21 -3.65
C GLU A 15 3.29 -10.83 -5.04
N ARG A 16 2.07 -11.30 -5.40
CA ARG A 16 1.40 -10.90 -6.65
C ARG A 16 0.85 -9.47 -6.60
N LEU A 17 0.28 -9.02 -5.48
CA LEU A 17 -0.22 -7.64 -5.33
C LEU A 17 0.94 -6.63 -5.30
N ASP A 18 2.03 -6.97 -4.60
CA ASP A 18 3.26 -6.20 -4.56
C ASP A 18 3.84 -6.08 -5.98
N MET A 19 4.01 -7.19 -6.71
CA MET A 19 4.47 -7.20 -8.11
C MET A 19 3.64 -6.30 -9.03
N LEU A 20 2.30 -6.28 -8.89
CA LEU A 20 1.43 -5.44 -9.72
C LEU A 20 1.59 -3.94 -9.40
N SER A 21 1.87 -3.62 -8.14
CA SER A 21 2.19 -2.25 -7.71
C SER A 21 3.58 -1.83 -8.23
N ASP A 22 4.56 -2.72 -8.08
CA ASP A 22 5.95 -2.59 -8.57
C ASP A 22 6.04 -2.47 -10.11
N LEU A 23 4.98 -2.85 -10.83
CA LEU A 23 4.81 -2.61 -12.27
C LEU A 23 4.14 -1.27 -12.53
N ALA A 24 3.07 -0.92 -11.81
CA ALA A 24 2.36 0.35 -11.95
C ALA A 24 3.27 1.58 -11.75
N ASP A 25 4.20 1.51 -10.79
CA ASP A 25 5.11 2.61 -10.45
C ASP A 25 6.31 2.77 -11.40
N ARG A 26 6.65 1.75 -12.22
CA ARG A 26 7.98 1.66 -12.88
C ARG A 26 7.99 1.17 -14.33
N ALA A 27 6.93 0.55 -14.82
CA ALA A 27 6.89 0.04 -16.20
C ALA A 27 6.69 1.17 -17.23
N ASP A 28 7.15 0.96 -18.45
CA ASP A 28 6.87 1.86 -19.58
C ASP A 28 5.38 1.84 -19.97
N GLU A 29 4.90 2.90 -20.61
CA GLU A 29 3.48 3.04 -20.98
C GLU A 29 2.93 1.88 -21.85
N PRO A 30 3.64 1.39 -22.89
CA PRO A 30 3.24 0.15 -23.59
C PRO A 30 3.09 -1.07 -22.67
N SER A 31 4.05 -1.31 -21.77
CA SER A 31 3.98 -2.38 -20.77
C SER A 31 2.81 -2.19 -19.79
N LEU A 32 2.59 -0.97 -19.29
CA LEU A 32 1.45 -0.63 -18.42
C LEU A 32 0.11 -0.93 -19.09
N VAL A 33 -0.07 -0.55 -20.37
CA VAL A 33 -1.29 -0.85 -21.14
C VAL A 33 -1.48 -2.36 -21.34
N SER A 34 -0.39 -3.12 -21.49
CA SER A 34 -0.43 -4.58 -21.58
C SER A 34 -0.88 -5.22 -20.25
N VAL A 35 -0.26 -4.84 -19.14
CA VAL A 35 -0.59 -5.32 -17.79
C VAL A 35 -2.01 -4.92 -17.39
N ALA A 36 -2.43 -3.68 -17.63
CA ALA A 36 -3.79 -3.24 -17.36
C ALA A 36 -4.85 -4.10 -18.07
N ARG A 37 -4.58 -4.49 -19.33
CA ARG A 37 -5.49 -5.36 -20.12
C ARG A 37 -5.54 -6.80 -19.60
N SER A 38 -4.44 -7.36 -19.08
CA SER A 38 -4.45 -8.74 -18.56
C SER A 38 -4.93 -8.86 -17.11
N GLU A 39 -4.72 -7.83 -16.29
CA GLU A 39 -4.89 -7.90 -14.84
C GLU A 39 -6.14 -7.20 -14.30
N LEU A 40 -6.58 -6.06 -14.86
CA LEU A 40 -7.80 -5.39 -14.40
C LEU A 40 -9.05 -6.31 -14.48
N PRO A 41 -9.25 -7.15 -15.51
CA PRO A 41 -10.35 -8.12 -15.51
C PRO A 41 -10.25 -9.10 -14.34
N ARG A 42 -9.06 -9.67 -14.09
CA ARG A 42 -8.80 -10.64 -13.02
C ARG A 42 -9.04 -10.05 -11.64
N LEU A 43 -8.54 -8.84 -11.39
CA LEU A 43 -8.75 -8.10 -10.15
C LEU A 43 -10.24 -7.79 -9.95
N THR A 44 -10.93 -7.32 -11.00
CA THR A 44 -12.36 -6.99 -10.92
C THR A 44 -13.22 -8.24 -10.68
N ASP A 45 -12.90 -9.38 -11.28
CA ASP A 45 -13.60 -10.63 -11.02
C ASP A 45 -13.31 -11.20 -9.62
N GLY A 46 -12.10 -11.00 -9.09
CA GLY A 46 -11.78 -11.26 -7.68
C GLY A 46 -12.62 -10.40 -6.73
N TRP A 47 -12.71 -9.09 -6.97
CA TRP A 47 -13.59 -8.19 -6.22
C TRP A 47 -15.06 -8.60 -6.31
N ARG A 48 -15.57 -8.89 -7.52
CA ARG A 48 -16.96 -9.38 -7.72
C ARG A 48 -17.22 -10.69 -6.96
N ALA A 49 -16.28 -11.62 -6.96
CA ALA A 49 -16.41 -12.90 -6.25
C ALA A 49 -16.47 -12.69 -4.72
N MET A 50 -15.57 -11.87 -4.17
CA MET A 50 -15.56 -11.53 -2.75
C MET A 50 -16.81 -10.73 -2.34
N LEU A 51 -17.26 -9.76 -3.14
CA LEU A 51 -18.42 -8.95 -2.80
C LEU A 51 -19.72 -9.75 -2.79
N ARG A 52 -19.89 -10.72 -3.69
CA ARG A 52 -21.04 -11.65 -3.67
C ARG A 52 -21.11 -12.48 -2.38
N SER A 53 -19.99 -12.97 -1.84
CA SER A 53 -20.04 -13.69 -0.55
C SER A 53 -20.30 -12.76 0.65
N HIS A 54 -20.20 -11.44 0.46
CA HIS A 54 -20.50 -10.43 1.48
C HIS A 54 -21.82 -9.68 1.22
N GLU A 55 -22.60 -10.06 0.20
CA GLU A 55 -23.91 -9.49 -0.11
C GLU A 55 -24.90 -9.67 1.07
N PRO A 56 -25.80 -8.71 1.37
CA PRO A 56 -26.66 -8.81 2.55
C PRO A 56 -27.69 -9.95 2.44
N ASP A 57 -27.95 -10.65 3.55
CA ASP A 57 -29.09 -11.56 3.69
C ASP A 57 -30.42 -10.79 3.73
N ASP A 58 -31.57 -11.50 3.67
CA ASP A 58 -32.91 -10.91 3.72
C ASP A 58 -33.16 -10.03 4.97
N GLY A 59 -32.35 -10.20 6.03
CA GLY A 59 -32.36 -9.38 7.24
C GLY A 59 -31.40 -8.19 7.22
N GLY A 60 -30.67 -7.96 6.14
CA GLY A 60 -29.66 -6.90 5.99
C GLY A 60 -28.31 -7.20 6.66
N HIS A 61 -28.00 -8.47 6.96
CA HIS A 61 -26.73 -8.87 7.58
C HIS A 61 -25.79 -9.50 6.57
N CYS A 62 -24.49 -9.26 6.70
CA CYS A 62 -23.50 -9.95 5.90
C CYS A 62 -23.37 -11.42 6.37
N PRO A 63 -23.60 -12.44 5.50
CA PRO A 63 -23.59 -13.84 5.91
C PRO A 63 -22.19 -14.34 6.27
N THR A 64 -21.13 -13.89 5.56
CA THR A 64 -19.74 -14.29 5.84
C THR A 64 -19.13 -13.58 7.06
N CYS A 65 -19.56 -12.36 7.39
CA CYS A 65 -19.11 -11.67 8.62
C CYS A 65 -19.94 -12.01 9.87
N SER A 66 -21.14 -12.57 9.69
CA SER A 66 -22.01 -12.96 10.79
C SER A 66 -21.71 -14.39 11.26
N THR A 67 -21.99 -14.66 12.54
CA THR A 67 -21.96 -15.99 13.14
C THR A 67 -23.22 -16.22 13.96
N ARG A 68 -23.41 -17.43 14.49
CA ARG A 68 -24.55 -17.75 15.38
C ARG A 68 -24.66 -16.83 16.61
N TRP A 69 -23.56 -16.23 17.05
CA TRP A 69 -23.48 -15.40 18.26
C TRP A 69 -23.24 -13.91 18.01
N HIS A 70 -23.00 -13.50 16.75
CA HIS A 70 -22.67 -12.12 16.39
C HIS A 70 -23.18 -11.79 14.99
N ARG A 71 -24.08 -10.81 14.88
CA ARG A 71 -24.68 -10.38 13.60
C ARG A 71 -24.03 -9.08 13.12
N VAL A 72 -23.52 -9.07 11.89
CA VAL A 72 -22.90 -7.90 11.27
C VAL A 72 -23.84 -7.35 10.21
N LYS A 73 -24.40 -6.15 10.45
CA LYS A 73 -25.20 -5.44 9.45
C LYS A 73 -24.34 -4.98 8.26
N ALA A 74 -24.95 -4.94 7.08
CA ALA A 74 -24.33 -4.32 5.91
C ALA A 74 -24.36 -2.78 5.98
N PRO A 75 -23.41 -2.07 5.33
CA PRO A 75 -22.21 -2.60 4.69
C PRO A 75 -21.15 -3.01 5.72
N CYS A 76 -20.71 -4.26 5.68
CA CYS A 76 -19.60 -4.75 6.51
C CYS A 76 -18.25 -4.20 6.02
N THR A 77 -17.18 -4.39 6.80
CA THR A 77 -15.83 -3.86 6.49
C THR A 77 -15.34 -4.19 5.07
N VAL A 78 -15.64 -5.37 4.52
CA VAL A 78 -15.28 -5.73 3.13
C VAL A 78 -15.93 -4.81 2.09
N TRP A 79 -17.22 -4.46 2.27
CA TRP A 79 -17.91 -3.48 1.42
C TRP A 79 -17.39 -2.05 1.63
N GLN A 80 -16.98 -1.71 2.86
CA GLN A 80 -16.40 -0.39 3.17
C GLN A 80 -15.03 -0.21 2.47
N VAL A 81 -14.17 -1.23 2.54
CA VAL A 81 -12.87 -1.26 1.84
C VAL A 81 -13.05 -1.25 0.32
N ALA A 82 -14.04 -2.00 -0.21
CA ALA A 82 -14.36 -1.98 -1.63
C ALA A 82 -14.85 -0.59 -2.10
N HIS A 83 -15.71 0.08 -1.32
CA HIS A 83 -16.13 1.45 -1.62
C HIS A 83 -14.93 2.42 -1.64
N GLU A 84 -14.03 2.32 -0.66
CA GLU A 84 -12.84 3.17 -0.60
C GLU A 84 -11.95 3.00 -1.85
N HIS A 85 -11.58 1.76 -2.20
CA HIS A 85 -10.63 1.51 -3.29
C HIS A 85 -11.25 1.49 -4.70
N LEU A 86 -12.54 1.22 -4.86
CA LEU A 86 -13.21 1.14 -6.18
C LEU A 86 -14.05 2.37 -6.52
N VAL A 87 -14.41 3.21 -5.55
CA VAL A 87 -15.29 4.37 -5.75
C VAL A 87 -14.65 5.67 -5.24
N ALA A 88 -14.18 5.71 -3.99
CA ALA A 88 -13.67 6.96 -3.39
C ALA A 88 -12.28 7.36 -3.91
N GLY A 89 -11.34 6.40 -3.99
CA GLY A 89 -10.00 6.63 -4.53
C GLY A 89 -9.92 6.64 -6.06
N GLY A 90 -10.87 5.99 -6.75
CA GLY A 90 -10.81 5.76 -8.20
C GLY A 90 -10.96 7.00 -9.10
N LEU A 91 -11.18 8.19 -8.53
CA LEU A 91 -11.45 9.44 -9.27
C LEU A 91 -10.54 10.61 -8.88
N ALA A 92 -9.55 10.40 -8.01
CA ALA A 92 -8.57 11.41 -7.62
C ALA A 92 -7.16 11.01 -8.08
N PRO A 93 -6.34 11.94 -8.61
CA PRO A 93 -4.90 11.72 -8.69
C PRO A 93 -4.33 11.58 -7.27
N GLU A 94 -3.63 10.47 -7.00
CA GLU A 94 -3.09 10.13 -5.68
C GLU A 94 -2.14 11.23 -5.14
N GLN A 95 -2.69 12.13 -4.32
CA GLN A 95 -1.92 13.07 -3.53
C GLN A 95 -1.57 12.40 -2.19
N PRO A 96 -0.28 12.23 -1.84
CA PRO A 96 0.13 11.39 -0.71
C PRO A 96 -0.52 11.87 0.59
N THR A 97 -1.49 11.10 1.08
CA THR A 97 -2.41 11.51 2.14
C THR A 97 -1.71 11.55 3.49
N LYS A 98 -1.11 12.72 3.81
CA LYS A 98 -0.55 13.04 5.13
C LYS A 98 -1.64 13.00 6.19
N ARG A 99 -1.93 11.79 6.71
CA ARG A 99 -2.91 11.51 7.78
C ARG A 99 -2.66 12.45 8.95
N LYS A 100 -3.48 13.50 9.04
CA LYS A 100 -3.47 14.45 10.15
C LYS A 100 -3.86 13.69 11.42
N LEU A 101 -2.89 13.25 12.22
CA LEU A 101 -3.13 12.81 13.59
C LEU A 101 -3.80 13.97 14.32
N ARG A 102 -5.11 13.85 14.56
CA ARG A 102 -5.93 14.84 15.25
C ARG A 102 -5.59 14.80 16.74
N ARG A 103 -4.42 15.34 17.10
CA ARG A 103 -3.94 15.47 18.48
C ARG A 103 -5.06 16.10 19.32
N LYS A 104 -5.64 15.31 20.22
CA LYS A 104 -6.68 15.76 21.15
C LYS A 104 -6.01 16.72 22.12
N GLY A 105 -6.29 18.02 22.00
CA GLY A 105 -5.57 19.06 22.73
C GLY A 105 -5.80 18.98 24.24
N THR A 106 -4.71 18.94 25.00
CA THR A 106 -4.73 19.20 26.45
C THR A 106 -4.74 20.72 26.66
N PRO A 107 -5.66 21.30 27.45
CA PRO A 107 -5.61 22.71 27.78
C PRO A 107 -4.45 23.00 28.76
N ALA A 108 -3.75 24.12 28.56
CA ALA A 108 -2.71 24.59 29.46
C ALA A 108 -3.24 25.73 30.37
N PRO A 109 -2.87 25.76 31.66
CA PRO A 109 -2.98 26.97 32.48
C PRO A 109 -1.81 27.94 32.18
N ALA A 110 -1.96 29.20 32.57
CA ALA A 110 -1.14 30.30 32.06
C ALA A 110 0.06 30.72 32.95
N SER A 111 1.08 31.25 32.27
CA SER A 111 1.99 32.36 32.63
C SER A 111 2.33 32.67 34.11
N ALA A 112 3.63 32.64 34.41
CA ALA A 112 4.26 33.49 35.43
C ALA A 112 5.72 33.83 35.07
N HIS A 113 6.00 35.13 34.87
CA HIS A 113 7.27 35.87 34.98
C HIS A 113 8.62 35.34 34.42
N ALA A 114 9.25 36.18 33.59
CA ALA A 114 10.71 36.30 33.46
C ALA A 114 11.20 37.54 34.26
N PRO A 115 12.53 37.77 34.43
CA PRO A 115 13.25 38.55 33.40
C PRO A 115 14.76 38.21 33.18
N SER A 116 15.23 38.54 31.97
CA SER A 116 16.54 39.14 31.61
C SER A 116 17.84 38.84 32.40
N GLU A 117 18.85 38.25 31.73
CA GLU A 117 20.16 38.91 31.51
C GLU A 117 21.03 38.24 30.42
N ALA A 118 21.93 39.00 29.77
CA ALA A 118 23.00 38.59 28.82
C ALA A 118 23.80 39.83 28.33
N PRO A 119 25.01 39.74 27.72
CA PRO A 119 26.00 38.65 27.63
C PRO A 119 27.42 39.09 28.11
N PRO A 120 28.50 38.33 27.82
CA PRO A 120 29.51 38.85 26.86
C PRO A 120 29.99 37.80 25.83
N ARG A 121 31.04 38.09 25.04
CA ARG A 121 31.39 37.38 23.79
C ARG A 121 32.80 36.78 23.73
N GLN A 122 32.92 35.68 22.97
CA GLN A 122 34.03 35.32 22.05
C GLN A 122 35.42 34.96 22.65
N PRO A 123 36.29 34.18 21.94
CA PRO A 123 36.34 33.87 20.50
C PRO A 123 35.62 32.54 20.09
N ASP A 124 36.13 31.46 19.47
CA ASP A 124 37.48 30.95 19.10
C ASP A 124 37.40 30.03 17.84
N GLU A 125 38.54 29.54 17.32
CA GLU A 125 38.72 29.05 15.94
C GLU A 125 39.39 27.65 15.82
N ALA A 126 38.91 26.74 14.93
CA ALA A 126 39.72 25.67 14.30
C ALA A 126 38.99 24.82 13.21
N ALA A 127 39.54 24.85 11.99
CA ALA A 127 39.74 23.75 11.01
C ALA A 127 38.59 22.84 10.44
N ILE A 128 38.80 22.46 9.17
CA ILE A 128 38.04 21.58 8.25
C ILE A 128 39.04 20.52 7.69
N PRO A 129 38.73 19.55 6.76
CA PRO A 129 37.46 19.01 6.24
C PRO A 129 37.44 17.45 6.08
N GLU A 130 36.51 16.96 5.23
CA GLU A 130 36.58 15.74 4.37
C GLU A 130 36.65 14.31 4.93
N GLN A 131 35.70 13.48 4.46
CA GLN A 131 36.08 12.34 3.59
C GLN A 131 34.98 12.02 2.57
N THR A 132 35.35 11.84 1.29
CA THR A 132 34.43 11.45 0.20
C THR A 132 34.47 9.94 -0.04
N GLY A 133 33.30 9.29 -0.04
CA GLY A 133 33.16 7.82 -0.14
C GLY A 133 32.32 7.39 -1.34
N ARG A 134 33.00 7.00 -2.42
CA ARG A 134 32.42 6.68 -3.74
C ARG A 134 31.28 5.63 -3.74
N HIS A 135 30.29 5.96 -4.56
CA HIS A 135 29.44 5.04 -5.33
C HIS A 135 30.16 3.80 -5.88
N MET A 136 29.48 2.65 -5.92
CA MET A 136 29.84 1.54 -6.80
C MET A 136 28.58 0.88 -7.38
N SER A 137 28.23 1.27 -8.60
CA SER A 137 27.07 0.77 -9.33
C SER A 137 27.32 -0.64 -9.86
N VAL A 138 26.40 -1.57 -9.63
CA VAL A 138 26.45 -2.93 -10.20
C VAL A 138 25.41 -3.06 -11.31
N SER A 139 25.86 -3.18 -12.56
CA SER A 139 24.99 -3.40 -13.71
C SER A 139 24.69 -4.89 -13.90
N PRO A 140 23.42 -5.34 -13.91
CA PRO A 140 23.09 -6.71 -14.26
C PRO A 140 23.30 -6.95 -15.76
N THR A 141 23.93 -8.06 -16.11
CA THR A 141 24.17 -8.47 -17.50
C THR A 141 22.92 -9.05 -18.15
N SER A 142 22.65 -8.68 -19.40
CA SER A 142 21.44 -9.08 -20.13
C SER A 142 21.75 -10.00 -21.31
N ALA A 143 21.43 -11.30 -21.17
CA ALA A 143 21.35 -12.29 -22.23
C ALA A 143 20.70 -13.59 -21.71
N ARG A 144 19.92 -14.37 -22.48
CA ARG A 144 19.26 -14.17 -23.78
C ARG A 144 18.11 -15.19 -23.88
N HIS A 145 17.04 -14.87 -24.61
CA HIS A 145 16.01 -15.86 -24.93
C HIS A 145 16.50 -16.90 -25.95
N ALA A 146 15.99 -18.12 -25.86
CA ALA A 146 16.00 -19.10 -26.93
C ALA A 146 14.57 -19.63 -27.13
N VAL A 147 14.04 -19.51 -28.36
CA VAL A 147 12.74 -20.06 -28.76
C VAL A 147 12.98 -21.38 -29.50
N SER A 148 12.21 -22.41 -29.13
CA SER A 148 12.08 -23.65 -29.90
C SER A 148 10.59 -23.97 -30.05
N GLY A 149 10.09 -23.98 -31.29
CA GLY A 149 8.71 -24.34 -31.60
C GLY A 149 8.51 -25.86 -31.73
N PRO A 150 7.26 -26.36 -31.63
CA PRO A 150 6.95 -27.78 -31.79
C PRO A 150 6.88 -28.20 -33.26
N PRO A 151 7.35 -29.42 -33.63
CA PRO A 151 7.03 -30.02 -34.92
C PRO A 151 5.61 -30.61 -34.92
N THR A 152 4.91 -30.46 -36.05
CA THR A 152 3.58 -31.04 -36.28
C THR A 152 3.66 -32.49 -36.75
N ARG A 153 2.76 -33.36 -36.26
CA ARG A 153 2.26 -34.53 -37.00
C ARG A 153 0.89 -34.96 -36.51
#